data_AF-A0A523GVY0-F1
#
_entry.id   AF-A0A523GVY0-F1
#
_cell.length_a   1.000
_cell.length_b   1.000
_cell.length_c   1.000
_cell.angle_alpha   90.00
_cell.angle_beta   90.00
_cell.angle_gamma   90.00
#
_symmetry.space_group_name_H-M   'P 1'
#
loop_
_entity.id
_entity.type
_entity.pdbx_description
1 polymer ?
#
loop_
_entity_poly.entity_id
_entity_poly.type
_entity_poly.pdbx_seq_one_letter_code
_entity_poly.pdbx_strand_id
1 'polypeptide(L)'
;MQSIITYLMLLITGMVLQAQNTIEVSLTNFKNNDGVVMVGLYNEAGNFLETSYKSISSEIVDKKVKVTFKDVPDGTYAISSYHDADESGELNMFMGMFPTESYGCSNGARGYFGPPKWEHAKFEVKDGETRKMDIRL
;
A
#
# COMPACT_ATOMS: atom_id res chain seq x y z
N MET A 1 46.86 5.17 6.67
CA MET A 1 45.84 4.08 6.76
C MET A 1 44.69 4.45 7.68
N GLN A 2 44.96 4.96 8.89
CA GLN A 2 43.91 5.37 9.84
C GLN A 2 42.94 6.42 9.27
N SER A 3 43.43 7.43 8.55
CA SER A 3 42.60 8.47 7.94
C SER A 3 41.67 7.93 6.85
N ILE A 4 42.09 6.94 6.07
CA ILE A 4 41.27 6.29 5.02
C ILE A 4 40.13 5.49 5.66
N ILE A 5 40.40 4.80 6.77
CA ILE A 5 39.39 4.06 7.54
C ILE A 5 38.36 5.03 8.14
N THR A 6 38.79 6.20 8.62
CA THR A 6 37.88 7.22 9.16
C THR A 6 36.94 7.79 8.10
N TYR A 7 37.44 8.09 6.89
CA TYR A 7 36.58 8.57 5.78
C TYR A 7 35.62 7.50 5.28
N LEU A 8 36.04 6.23 5.27
CA LEU A 8 35.19 5.10 4.89
C LEU A 8 34.06 4.87 5.91
N MET A 9 34.33 5.00 7.22
CA MET A 9 33.30 4.93 8.27
C MET A 9 32.28 6.07 8.22
N LEU A 10 32.71 7.29 7.86
CA LEU A 10 31.84 8.45 7.74
C LEU A 10 30.89 8.36 6.53
N LEU A 11 31.35 7.74 5.44
CA LEU A 11 30.54 7.49 4.24
C LEU A 11 29.44 6.43 4.47
N ILE A 12 29.72 5.43 5.33
CA ILE A 12 28.76 4.37 5.66
C ILE A 12 27.66 4.88 6.59
N THR A 13 27.97 5.82 7.50
CA THR A 13 26.97 6.39 8.44
C THR A 13 25.97 7.34 7.76
N GLY A 14 26.38 8.03 6.68
CA GLY A 14 25.49 8.90 5.90
C GLY A 14 24.40 8.15 5.12
N MET A 15 24.56 6.85 4.87
CA MET A 15 23.56 6.02 4.18
C MET A 15 22.46 5.49 5.11
N VAL A 16 22.63 5.60 6.43
CA VAL A 16 21.71 5.03 7.45
C VAL A 16 20.66 6.05 7.91
N LEU A 17 20.70 7.30 7.42
CA LEU A 17 19.70 8.34 7.70
C LEU A 17 18.64 8.43 6.60
N GLN A 18 18.22 7.30 6.03
CA GLN A 18 16.95 7.24 5.31
C GLN A 18 15.85 7.17 6.39
N ALA A 19 15.03 8.21 6.47
CA ALA A 19 13.81 8.18 7.24
C ALA A 19 12.96 6.95 6.85
N GLN A 20 12.72 6.06 7.80
CA GLN A 20 11.90 4.87 7.62
C GLN A 20 10.46 5.20 8.03
N ASN A 21 9.71 5.84 7.12
CA ASN A 21 8.31 6.17 7.35
C ASN A 21 7.50 4.89 7.59
N THR A 22 6.40 5.03 8.31
CA THR A 22 5.45 3.94 8.57
C THR A 22 4.08 4.30 8.00
N ILE A 23 3.45 3.37 7.29
CA ILE A 23 2.08 3.53 6.79
C ILE A 23 1.20 2.50 7.46
N GLU A 24 0.27 2.96 8.29
CA GLU A 24 -0.76 2.15 8.95
C GLU A 24 -2.07 2.25 8.19
N VAL A 25 -2.60 1.12 7.73
CA VAL A 25 -3.83 1.08 6.94
C VAL A 25 -4.90 0.34 7.72
N SER A 26 -6.03 0.99 7.97
CA SER A 26 -7.24 0.39 8.54
C SER A 26 -8.29 0.23 7.46
N LEU A 27 -8.72 -1.00 7.21
CA LEU A 27 -9.71 -1.34 6.21
C LEU A 27 -11.02 -1.76 6.88
N THR A 28 -12.14 -1.32 6.31
CA THR A 28 -13.48 -1.57 6.84
C THR A 28 -14.47 -1.81 5.70
N ASN A 29 -15.72 -2.14 6.07
CA ASN A 29 -16.85 -2.34 5.15
C ASN A 29 -16.84 -3.68 4.38
N PHE A 30 -16.16 -4.69 4.90
CA PHE A 30 -16.25 -6.04 4.37
C PHE A 30 -17.65 -6.63 4.59
N LYS A 31 -18.16 -7.39 3.61
CA LYS A 31 -19.49 -8.02 3.69
C LYS A 31 -19.50 -9.18 4.69
N ASN A 32 -18.45 -9.98 4.71
CA ASN A 32 -18.21 -11.13 5.61
C ASN A 32 -16.72 -11.15 6.02
N ASN A 33 -16.28 -12.23 6.67
CA ASN A 33 -14.90 -12.45 7.10
C ASN A 33 -14.21 -13.55 6.27
N ASP A 34 -14.80 -13.94 5.14
CA ASP A 34 -14.35 -15.09 4.36
C ASP A 34 -13.12 -14.69 3.53
N GLY A 35 -12.16 -15.60 3.35
CA GLY A 35 -10.94 -15.34 2.60
C GLY A 35 -10.05 -14.27 3.24
N VAL A 36 -9.39 -13.48 2.39
CA VAL A 36 -8.39 -12.49 2.81
C VAL A 36 -8.60 -11.13 2.15
N VAL A 37 -7.95 -10.10 2.66
CA VAL A 37 -7.78 -8.84 1.93
C VAL A 37 -6.36 -8.76 1.38
N MET A 38 -6.26 -8.36 0.12
CA MET A 38 -5.00 -8.01 -0.52
C MET A 38 -4.82 -6.50 -0.44
N VAL A 39 -3.68 -6.03 0.07
CA VAL A 39 -3.35 -4.61 0.20
C VAL A 39 -2.02 -4.34 -0.49
N GLY A 40 -2.05 -3.57 -1.58
CA GLY A 40 -0.88 -3.15 -2.35
C GLY A 40 -0.52 -1.69 -2.08
N LEU A 41 0.77 -1.45 -1.78
CA LEU A 41 1.39 -0.13 -1.76
C LEU A 41 2.13 0.08 -3.09
N TYR A 42 1.89 1.22 -3.74
CA TYR A 42 2.45 1.57 -5.05
C TYR A 42 3.24 2.86 -4.92
N ASN A 43 4.37 2.97 -5.60
CA ASN A 43 5.29 4.12 -5.56
C ASN A 43 5.44 4.82 -6.92
N GLU A 44 4.79 4.31 -7.97
CA GLU A 44 4.91 4.82 -9.33
C GLU A 44 3.54 4.85 -10.01
N ALA A 45 3.27 5.94 -10.74
CA ALA A 45 1.99 6.11 -11.44
C ALA A 45 1.75 5.05 -12.52
N GLY A 46 2.79 4.65 -13.25
CA GLY A 46 2.69 3.67 -14.34
C GLY A 46 2.38 2.26 -13.88
N ASN A 47 2.68 1.93 -12.62
CA ASN A 47 2.49 0.58 -12.06
C ASN A 47 1.24 0.49 -11.18
N PHE A 48 0.50 1.59 -11.02
CA PHE A 48 -0.66 1.63 -10.13
C PHE A 48 -1.74 0.64 -10.61
N LEU A 49 -2.16 -0.25 -9.71
CA LEU A 49 -3.06 -1.39 -9.96
C LEU A 49 -2.48 -2.54 -10.79
N GLU A 50 -1.21 -2.45 -11.19
CA GLU A 50 -0.52 -3.51 -11.94
C GLU A 50 0.54 -4.21 -11.09
N THR A 51 1.58 -3.48 -10.68
CA THR A 51 2.71 -4.03 -9.91
C THR A 51 2.92 -3.22 -8.63
N SER A 52 2.66 -3.84 -7.48
CA SER A 52 2.86 -3.20 -6.17
C SER A 52 4.34 -3.14 -5.79
N TYR A 53 4.74 -2.04 -5.16
CA TYR A 53 6.04 -1.89 -4.51
C TYR A 53 6.19 -2.80 -3.28
N LYS A 54 5.15 -2.84 -2.44
CA LYS A 54 5.01 -3.78 -1.32
C LYS A 54 3.57 -4.27 -1.29
N SER A 55 3.34 -5.51 -0.86
CA SER A 55 2.00 -6.08 -0.69
C SER A 55 1.90 -6.83 0.63
N ILE A 56 0.71 -6.84 1.21
CA ILE A 56 0.36 -7.61 2.41
C ILE A 56 -1.00 -8.28 2.14
N SER A 57 -1.07 -9.58 2.42
CA SER A 57 -2.32 -10.30 2.59
C SER A 57 -2.64 -10.43 4.08
N SER A 58 -3.91 -10.28 4.45
CA SER A 58 -4.35 -10.40 5.84
C SER A 58 -5.74 -10.99 5.94
N GLU A 59 -5.95 -11.82 6.96
CA GLU A 59 -7.28 -12.30 7.34
C GLU A 59 -8.21 -11.13 7.73
N ILE A 60 -9.50 -11.32 7.48
CA ILE A 60 -10.55 -10.36 7.83
C ILE A 60 -11.18 -10.78 9.16
N VAL A 61 -11.06 -9.94 10.19
CA VAL A 61 -11.62 -10.20 11.52
C VAL A 61 -12.62 -9.12 11.89
N ASP A 62 -13.83 -9.52 12.29
CA ASP A 62 -14.93 -8.60 12.61
C ASP A 62 -15.19 -7.54 11.53
N LYS A 63 -15.09 -7.96 10.25
CA LYS A 63 -15.27 -7.11 9.06
C LYS A 63 -14.31 -5.92 9.02
N LYS A 64 -13.11 -6.10 9.57
CA LYS A 64 -12.05 -5.09 9.65
C LYS A 64 -10.68 -5.73 9.45
N VAL A 65 -9.75 -4.93 8.96
CA VAL A 65 -8.34 -5.31 8.84
C VAL A 65 -7.45 -4.14 9.22
N LYS A 66 -6.29 -4.44 9.82
CA LYS A 66 -5.21 -3.48 10.00
C LYS A 66 -3.91 -4.06 9.45
N VAL A 67 -3.25 -3.32 8.56
CA VAL A 67 -1.93 -3.68 8.05
C VAL A 67 -0.96 -2.52 8.24
N THR A 68 0.34 -2.83 8.26
CA THR A 68 1.39 -1.83 8.47
C THR A 68 2.54 -2.06 7.52
N PHE A 69 2.85 -1.06 6.70
CA PHE A 69 4.08 -1.01 5.93
C PHE A 69 5.12 -0.23 6.72
N LYS A 70 6.23 -0.90 7.07
CA LYS A 70 7.40 -0.28 7.71
C LYS A 70 8.48 -0.01 6.68
N ASP A 71 9.48 0.76 7.09
CA ASP A 71 10.68 1.05 6.28
C ASP A 71 10.30 1.58 4.90
N VAL A 72 9.41 2.58 4.88
CA VAL A 72 8.95 3.24 3.66
C VAL A 72 9.82 4.48 3.45
N PRO A 73 10.61 4.55 2.36
CA PRO A 73 11.38 5.74 2.04
C PRO A 73 10.48 6.95 1.79
N ASP A 74 11.04 8.14 1.95
CA ASP A 74 10.37 9.38 1.54
C ASP A 74 9.93 9.30 0.07
N GLY A 75 8.72 9.72 -0.21
CA GLY A 75 8.19 9.65 -1.57
C GLY A 75 6.67 9.77 -1.66
N THR A 76 6.17 9.58 -2.88
CA THR A 76 4.74 9.58 -3.18
C THR A 76 4.26 8.15 -3.38
N TYR A 77 3.16 7.80 -2.71
CA TYR A 77 2.60 6.47 -2.72
C TYR A 77 1.10 6.47 -2.95
N ALA A 78 0.55 5.35 -3.38
CA ALA A 78 -0.88 5.07 -3.38
C ALA A 78 -1.14 3.68 -2.82
N ILE A 79 -2.33 3.47 -2.26
CA ILE A 79 -2.78 2.15 -1.78
C ILE A 79 -3.96 1.70 -2.64
N SER A 80 -3.94 0.44 -3.03
CA SER A 80 -5.11 -0.30 -3.50
C SER A 80 -5.34 -1.50 -2.61
N SER A 81 -6.60 -1.88 -2.45
CA SER A 81 -7.00 -3.04 -1.67
C SER A 81 -8.24 -3.67 -2.25
N TYR A 82 -8.33 -4.98 -2.15
CA TYR A 82 -9.53 -5.73 -2.53
C TYR A 82 -9.73 -6.96 -1.64
N HIS A 83 -10.99 -7.31 -1.46
CA HIS A 83 -11.41 -8.54 -0.78
C HIS A 83 -11.28 -9.69 -1.77
N ASP A 84 -10.41 -10.64 -1.45
CA ASP A 84 -10.19 -11.88 -2.21
C ASP A 84 -10.87 -13.03 -1.46
N ALA A 85 -12.12 -13.30 -1.82
CA ALA A 85 -12.96 -14.25 -1.09
C ALA A 85 -12.67 -15.70 -1.44
N ASP A 86 -12.06 -15.96 -2.61
CA ASP A 86 -11.68 -17.30 -3.08
C ASP A 86 -10.19 -17.60 -2.96
N GLU A 87 -9.40 -16.66 -2.43
CA GLU A 87 -7.96 -16.76 -2.20
C GLU A 87 -7.15 -17.02 -3.49
N SER A 88 -7.64 -16.49 -4.62
CA SER A 88 -6.96 -16.59 -5.91
C SER A 88 -5.73 -15.68 -6.02
N GLY A 89 -5.64 -14.65 -5.18
CA GLY A 89 -4.62 -13.60 -5.27
C GLY A 89 -4.88 -12.57 -6.37
N GLU A 90 -6.06 -12.61 -6.99
CA GLU A 90 -6.50 -11.69 -8.04
C GLU A 90 -7.86 -11.07 -7.68
N LEU A 91 -8.10 -9.85 -8.14
CA LEU A 91 -9.43 -9.24 -8.00
C LEU A 91 -10.38 -9.89 -9.02
N ASN A 92 -11.46 -10.49 -8.54
CA ASN A 92 -12.45 -11.09 -9.42
C ASN A 92 -13.17 -10.05 -10.28
N MET A 93 -13.23 -10.31 -11.59
CA MET A 93 -13.79 -9.41 -12.60
C MET A 93 -14.89 -10.07 -13.43
N PHE A 94 -16.11 -9.52 -13.38
CA PHE A 94 -17.20 -9.92 -14.26
C PHE A 94 -16.87 -9.53 -15.71
N MET A 95 -16.84 -10.53 -16.59
CA MET A 95 -16.45 -10.39 -18.01
C MET A 95 -15.09 -9.69 -18.20
N GLY A 96 -14.21 -9.74 -17.19
CA GLY A 96 -12.92 -9.02 -17.20
C GLY A 96 -13.02 -7.50 -17.06
N MET A 97 -14.21 -6.94 -16.82
CA MET A 97 -14.45 -5.48 -16.90
C MET A 97 -14.89 -4.85 -15.58
N PHE A 98 -15.67 -5.56 -14.75
CA PHE A 98 -16.26 -5.00 -13.53
C PHE A 98 -15.88 -5.82 -12.31
N PRO A 99 -15.31 -5.22 -11.25
CA PRO A 99 -15.04 -5.93 -10.01
C PRO A 99 -16.31 -6.57 -9.44
N THR A 100 -16.27 -7.87 -9.15
CA THR A 100 -17.35 -8.58 -8.45
C THR A 100 -17.18 -8.54 -6.94
N GLU A 101 -15.96 -8.29 -6.49
CA GLU A 101 -15.61 -8.15 -5.08
C GLU A 101 -15.42 -6.67 -4.70
N SER A 102 -15.49 -6.40 -3.40
CA SER A 102 -15.31 -5.05 -2.88
C SER A 102 -13.83 -4.65 -2.95
N TYR A 103 -13.58 -3.39 -3.30
CA TYR A 103 -12.24 -2.84 -3.44
C TYR A 103 -12.23 -1.38 -2.98
N GLY A 104 -11.06 -0.92 -2.53
CA GLY A 104 -10.88 0.44 -2.04
C GLY A 104 -9.46 0.93 -2.26
N CYS A 105 -9.31 2.23 -2.50
CA CYS A 105 -8.01 2.88 -2.66
C CYS A 105 -7.82 3.99 -1.62
N SER A 106 -6.57 4.41 -1.41
CA SER A 106 -6.25 5.59 -0.59
C SER A 106 -6.97 6.84 -1.10
N ASN A 107 -7.19 7.80 -0.19
CA ASN A 107 -7.97 9.03 -0.40
C ASN A 107 -9.42 8.80 -0.89
N GLY A 108 -9.93 7.57 -0.79
CA GLY A 108 -11.25 7.23 -1.33
C GLY A 108 -11.34 7.34 -2.85
N ALA A 109 -10.20 7.23 -3.55
CA ALA A 109 -10.16 7.25 -5.01
C ALA A 109 -11.06 6.14 -5.57
N ARG A 110 -11.98 6.53 -6.45
CA ARG A 110 -12.93 5.62 -7.10
C ARG A 110 -12.93 5.83 -8.60
N GLY A 111 -13.06 4.73 -9.32
CA GLY A 111 -13.26 4.73 -10.75
C GLY A 111 -14.73 4.70 -11.09
N TYR A 112 -15.32 5.81 -11.53
CA TYR A 112 -16.70 5.84 -12.03
C TYR A 112 -16.80 5.40 -13.49
N PHE A 113 -15.74 5.63 -14.27
CA PHE A 113 -15.63 5.29 -15.69
C PHE A 113 -14.24 4.70 -15.95
N GLY A 114 -14.03 3.47 -15.51
CA GLY A 114 -12.74 2.78 -15.54
C GLY A 114 -12.11 2.65 -14.15
N PRO A 115 -10.85 2.20 -14.04
CA PRO A 115 -10.20 2.01 -12.74
C PRO A 115 -9.93 3.33 -12.01
N PRO A 116 -9.74 3.30 -10.67
CA PRO A 116 -9.24 4.45 -9.92
C PRO A 116 -7.94 5.01 -10.52
N LYS A 117 -7.77 6.33 -10.50
CA LYS A 117 -6.57 6.98 -11.04
C LYS A 117 -5.56 7.26 -9.93
N TRP A 118 -4.28 7.04 -10.22
CA TRP A 118 -3.16 7.37 -9.35
C TRP A 118 -3.24 8.79 -8.78
N GLU A 119 -3.54 9.78 -9.62
CA GLU A 119 -3.63 11.18 -9.22
C GLU A 119 -4.66 11.45 -8.11
N HIS A 120 -5.69 10.61 -7.99
CA HIS A 120 -6.68 10.72 -6.92
C HIS A 120 -6.31 9.89 -5.70
N ALA A 121 -5.52 8.82 -5.87
CA ALA A 121 -5.13 7.92 -4.80
C ALA A 121 -3.84 8.33 -4.08
N LYS A 122 -2.95 9.09 -4.74
CA LYS A 122 -1.60 9.34 -4.26
C LYS A 122 -1.53 10.24 -3.01
N PHE A 123 -0.51 10.02 -2.19
CA PHE A 123 -0.17 10.81 -1.02
C PHE A 123 1.34 10.82 -0.81
N GLU A 124 1.87 11.87 -0.18
CA GLU A 124 3.29 11.97 0.17
C GLU A 124 3.52 11.42 1.58
N VAL A 125 4.68 10.77 1.79
CA VAL A 125 5.24 10.48 3.11
C VAL A 125 6.68 10.98 3.17
N LYS A 126 7.09 11.56 4.30
CA LYS A 126 8.43 12.11 4.49
C LYS A 126 8.81 12.28 5.95
N ASP A 127 10.10 12.49 6.20
CA ASP A 127 10.66 12.93 7.49
C ASP A 127 10.37 11.96 8.65
N GLY A 128 10.21 10.66 8.36
CA GLY A 128 10.02 9.61 9.36
C GLY A 128 8.62 9.58 9.94
N GLU A 129 7.62 10.07 9.20
CA GLU A 129 6.25 10.13 9.69
C GLU A 129 5.59 8.74 9.84
N THR A 130 4.59 8.69 10.71
CA THR A 130 3.61 7.59 10.73
C THR A 130 2.31 8.06 10.08
N ARG A 131 2.10 7.67 8.84
CA ARG A 131 0.91 7.98 8.04
C ARG A 131 -0.19 6.97 8.36
N LYS A 132 -1.34 7.45 8.85
CA LYS A 132 -2.53 6.62 9.06
C LYS A 132 -3.52 6.81 7.92
N MET A 133 -4.03 5.71 7.39
CA MET A 133 -5.00 5.68 6.29
C MET A 133 -6.19 4.81 6.65
N ASP A 134 -7.39 5.38 6.52
CA ASP A 134 -8.65 4.65 6.61
C ASP A 134 -9.19 4.42 5.19
N ILE A 135 -9.37 3.14 4.84
CA ILE A 135 -9.91 2.73 3.54
C ILE A 135 -11.22 1.98 3.78
N ARG A 136 -12.25 2.34 3.00
CA ARG A 136 -13.53 1.64 2.97
C ARG A 136 -13.63 0.91 1.64
N LEU A 137 -13.79 -0.42 1.70
CA LEU A 137 -14.06 -1.25 0.53
C LEU A 137 -15.52 -1.13 0.08
#